data_AF-A0A350NUW3-F1
#
_entry.id   AF-A0A350NUW3-F1
#
_cell.length_a   1.000
_cell.length_b   1.000
_cell.length_c   1.000
_cell.angle_alpha   90.00
_cell.angle_beta   90.00
_cell.angle_gamma   90.00
#
_symmetry.space_group_name_H-M   'P 1'
#
loop_
_entity.id
_entity.type
_entity.pdbx_description
1 polymer ?
#
loop_
_entity_poly.entity_id
_entity_poly.type
_entity_poly.pdbx_seq_one_letter_code
_entity_poly.pdbx_strand_id
1 'polypeptide(L)'
;MKEIQPLLQLDSDAFDYDLPEAAIALHPLEPRSRARLLHVSESKIASAGTFEDLPGLLPKGFQLWVNDTRVIRARLMLQKPTGGRLELFLLEPVGMTMEQALCCTEPLIWRCLVRGARRWRDGKASLQGEGEQAKWNVQAQLHEIEEGTRQVRFEWGEEGSNTTWGELLEMLGNTPLPPYMRRKDEVQDAQDYQTVYAEVPGSVAAPTAGLHYDEPLLAKLREAGTLHSVTLHVGAGTFKPLTTGVVVDHVMHGEHCVVSFESLANLAKEGVHRVVTGTTTLRTLESLYWLALKWKKNGEQPEGLGQWEWANELHSLDETLNWDMAKAMSWAMDQLQGQDWTFHTSIMMVPTYRIRSCQALVTNFHLPKSTLLCLVAAAIGERWKRVYEEALKDGFRFLSYGDGSYLEIENKKAR
;
A
#
# COMPACT_ATOMS: atom_id res chain seq x y z
N MET A 1 -24.75 17.74 -3.92
CA MET A 1 -23.90 17.45 -5.10
C MET A 1 -22.95 18.59 -5.52
N LYS A 2 -23.23 19.88 -5.30
CA LYS A 2 -22.34 20.99 -5.76
C LYS A 2 -21.11 21.26 -4.88
N GLU A 3 -21.04 20.75 -3.65
CA GLU A 3 -20.01 21.19 -2.68
C GLU A 3 -18.68 20.45 -2.80
N ILE A 4 -18.64 19.18 -3.24
CA ILE A 4 -17.38 18.42 -3.33
C ILE A 4 -16.65 18.69 -4.66
N GLN A 5 -17.37 18.96 -5.76
CA GLN A 5 -16.78 19.16 -7.09
C GLN A 5 -15.73 20.28 -7.19
N PRO A 6 -15.91 21.47 -6.57
CA PRO A 6 -14.89 22.52 -6.58
C PRO A 6 -13.61 22.11 -5.83
N LEU A 7 -13.75 21.30 -4.78
CA LEU A 7 -12.65 20.85 -3.92
C LEU A 7 -11.83 19.71 -4.56
N LEU A 8 -12.40 19.03 -5.56
CA LEU A 8 -11.70 18.05 -6.40
C LEU A 8 -10.78 18.71 -7.45
N GLN A 9 -10.85 20.03 -7.63
CA GLN A 9 -10.01 20.75 -8.61
C GLN A 9 -8.65 21.21 -8.07
N LEU A 10 -8.11 20.52 -7.06
CA LEU A 10 -6.77 20.81 -6.56
C LEU A 10 -5.73 20.49 -7.64
N ASP A 11 -4.82 21.42 -7.88
CA ASP A 11 -3.68 21.18 -8.75
C ASP A 11 -2.65 20.28 -8.03
N SER A 12 -2.03 19.36 -8.75
CA SER A 12 -0.91 18.53 -8.28
C SER A 12 0.23 19.35 -7.66
N ASP A 13 0.48 20.58 -8.12
CA ASP A 13 1.48 21.50 -7.58
C ASP A 13 1.15 21.97 -6.16
N ALA A 14 -0.12 21.88 -5.74
CA ALA A 14 -0.50 22.16 -4.36
C ALA A 14 0.17 21.19 -3.37
N PHE A 15 0.57 20.00 -3.85
CA PHE A 15 1.24 18.93 -3.12
C PHE A 15 2.73 18.83 -3.46
N ASP A 16 3.35 19.91 -3.94
CA ASP A 16 4.79 19.97 -4.16
C ASP A 16 5.54 20.46 -2.93
N TYR A 17 6.79 20.01 -2.78
CA TYR A 17 7.77 20.53 -1.83
C TYR A 17 9.18 20.12 -2.27
N ASP A 18 10.20 20.89 -1.88
CA ASP A 18 11.58 20.57 -2.21
C ASP A 18 12.10 19.41 -1.36
N LEU A 19 12.39 18.28 -1.99
CA LEU A 19 12.97 17.09 -1.35
C LEU A 19 14.42 16.91 -1.82
N PRO A 20 15.43 17.29 -1.03
CA PRO A 20 16.82 17.08 -1.37
C PRO A 20 17.15 15.58 -1.47
N GLU A 21 17.95 15.18 -2.47
CA GLU A 21 18.37 13.78 -2.63
C GLU A 21 19.11 13.25 -1.37
N ALA A 22 19.82 14.12 -0.66
CA ALA A 22 20.52 13.79 0.59
C ALA A 22 19.58 13.43 1.75
N ALA A 23 18.30 13.82 1.70
CA ALA A 23 17.31 13.47 2.70
C ALA A 23 16.69 12.08 2.46
N ILE A 24 16.89 11.47 1.29
CA ILE A 24 16.31 10.17 0.94
C ILE A 24 17.12 9.04 1.56
N ALA A 25 16.51 8.24 2.44
CA ALA A 25 17.16 7.06 3.00
C ALA A 25 17.15 5.88 2.00
N LEU A 26 18.33 5.34 1.72
CA LEU A 26 18.52 4.20 0.81
C LEU A 26 18.58 2.84 1.53
N HIS A 27 18.79 2.86 2.84
CA HIS A 27 18.87 1.68 3.72
C HIS A 27 18.20 2.01 5.07
N PRO A 28 17.61 1.02 5.75
CA PRO A 28 17.03 1.22 7.09
C PRO A 28 18.12 1.48 8.14
N LEU A 29 17.71 1.92 9.33
CA LEU A 29 18.59 1.89 10.50
C LEU A 29 18.62 0.50 11.11
N GLU A 30 19.68 0.23 11.88
CA GLU A 30 19.81 -1.01 12.66
C GLU A 30 20.03 -0.70 14.16
N PRO A 31 19.11 -1.11 15.06
CA PRO A 31 17.78 -1.66 14.77
C PRO A 31 16.84 -0.64 14.10
N ARG A 32 15.90 -1.13 13.30
CA ARG A 32 14.95 -0.31 12.54
C ARG A 32 14.04 0.60 13.39
N SER A 33 13.76 0.19 14.63
CA SER A 33 12.98 0.98 15.60
C SER A 33 13.69 2.28 16.06
N ARG A 34 14.98 2.45 15.78
CA ARG A 34 15.70 3.71 16.02
C ARG A 34 15.42 4.81 14.99
N ALA A 35 14.63 4.52 13.96
CA ALA A 35 14.11 5.55 13.08
C ALA A 35 13.43 6.64 13.92
N ARG A 36 13.63 7.91 13.54
CA ARG A 36 13.06 9.03 14.29
C ARG A 36 11.54 9.05 14.11
N LEU A 37 10.84 9.51 15.14
CA LEU A 37 9.39 9.67 15.12
C LEU A 37 9.03 11.15 15.32
N LEU A 38 8.23 11.68 14.40
CA LEU A 38 7.61 13.00 14.53
C LEU A 38 6.17 12.86 15.03
N HIS A 39 5.81 13.50 16.13
CA HIS A 39 4.44 13.54 16.64
C HIS A 39 3.75 14.81 16.17
N VAL A 40 2.60 14.62 15.50
CA VAL A 40 1.73 15.70 15.02
C VAL A 40 0.36 15.56 15.67
N SER A 41 -0.06 16.59 16.39
CA SER A 41 -1.40 16.74 16.99
C SER A 41 -2.04 18.08 16.61
N GLU A 42 -3.25 18.35 17.08
CA GLU A 42 -3.92 19.65 16.84
C GLU A 42 -3.10 20.85 17.34
N SER A 43 -2.33 20.68 18.42
CA SER A 43 -1.61 21.77 19.09
C SER A 43 -0.09 21.74 18.89
N LYS A 44 0.46 20.65 18.35
CA LYS A 44 1.90 20.40 18.40
C LYS A 44 2.41 19.69 17.14
N ILE A 45 3.57 20.12 16.67
CA ILE A 45 4.47 19.36 15.80
C ILE A 45 5.78 19.29 16.57
N ALA A 46 6.23 18.10 16.94
CA ALA A 46 7.53 17.95 17.60
C ALA A 46 8.11 16.56 17.39
N SER A 47 9.43 16.47 17.48
CA SER A 47 10.08 15.17 17.61
C SER A 47 9.62 14.46 18.88
N ALA A 48 9.33 13.16 18.74
CA ALA A 48 8.98 12.26 19.83
C ALA A 48 10.06 11.20 20.04
N GLY A 49 11.33 11.53 19.77
CA GLY A 49 12.43 10.58 19.83
C GLY A 49 12.42 9.64 18.63
N THR A 50 12.16 8.35 18.90
CA THR A 50 12.26 7.24 17.94
C THR A 50 10.97 6.42 17.90
N PHE A 51 10.89 5.43 17.01
CA PHE A 51 9.78 4.47 17.03
C PHE A 51 9.72 3.65 18.32
N GLU A 52 10.83 3.49 19.05
CA GLU A 52 10.85 2.85 20.37
C GLU A 52 9.95 3.57 21.39
N ASP A 53 9.70 4.87 21.19
CA ASP A 53 8.89 5.73 22.06
C ASP A 53 7.38 5.68 21.71
N LEU A 54 7.02 5.09 20.55
CA LEU A 54 5.63 5.01 20.08
C LEU A 54 4.66 4.46 21.15
N PRO A 55 4.96 3.37 21.88
CA PRO A 55 4.02 2.83 22.89
C PRO A 55 3.63 3.86 23.96
N GLY A 56 4.53 4.81 24.29
CA GLY A 56 4.28 5.86 25.27
C GLY A 56 3.35 6.97 24.78
N LEU A 57 3.16 7.09 23.46
CA LEU A 57 2.23 8.05 22.85
C LEU A 57 0.80 7.51 22.75
N LEU A 58 0.63 6.19 22.77
CA LEU A 58 -0.65 5.55 22.52
C LEU A 58 -1.50 5.44 23.81
N PRO A 59 -2.82 5.68 23.75
CA PRO A 59 -3.69 5.49 24.90
C PRO A 59 -3.82 4.00 25.25
N LYS A 60 -4.00 3.67 26.52
CA LYS A 60 -4.16 2.26 26.96
C LYS A 60 -5.29 1.55 26.21
N GLY A 61 -5.04 0.30 25.80
CA GLY A 61 -6.04 -0.51 25.11
C GLY A 61 -6.31 -0.07 23.66
N PHE A 62 -5.35 0.64 23.04
CA PHE A 62 -5.42 0.95 21.61
C PHE A 62 -5.46 -0.33 20.75
N GLN A 63 -6.00 -0.21 19.54
CA GLN A 63 -5.84 -1.19 18.47
C GLN A 63 -4.85 -0.66 17.45
N LEU A 64 -3.75 -1.36 17.23
CA LEU A 64 -2.81 -1.10 16.15
C LEU A 64 -3.15 -1.98 14.95
N TRP A 65 -3.40 -1.33 13.82
CA TRP A 65 -3.76 -1.97 12.56
C TRP A 65 -2.59 -1.94 11.60
N VAL A 66 -2.22 -3.10 11.05
CA VAL A 66 -1.08 -3.26 10.13
C VAL A 66 -1.50 -3.97 8.85
N ASN A 67 -0.71 -3.82 7.78
CA ASN A 67 -0.84 -4.61 6.56
C ASN A 67 0.13 -5.81 6.61
N ASP A 68 -0.37 -7.03 6.72
CA ASP A 68 0.43 -8.27 6.83
C ASP A 68 0.91 -8.83 5.49
N THR A 69 0.71 -8.08 4.40
CA THR A 69 1.19 -8.52 3.09
C THR A 69 2.71 -8.70 3.05
N ARG A 70 3.13 -9.77 2.39
CA ARG A 70 4.52 -10.11 2.14
C ARG A 70 4.90 -9.76 0.69
N VAL A 71 6.07 -9.15 0.55
CA VAL A 71 6.60 -8.75 -0.75
C VAL A 71 7.07 -9.98 -1.49
N ILE A 72 6.59 -10.15 -2.72
CA ILE A 72 7.08 -11.17 -3.64
C ILE A 72 8.24 -10.60 -4.46
N ARG A 73 9.14 -11.47 -4.93
CA ARG A 73 10.27 -11.10 -5.80
C ARG A 73 9.81 -10.82 -7.23
N ALA A 74 8.97 -9.79 -7.37
CA ALA A 74 8.25 -9.44 -8.60
C ALA A 74 9.08 -8.70 -9.66
N ARG A 75 10.42 -8.69 -9.54
CA ARG A 75 11.30 -8.07 -10.53
C ARG A 75 12.10 -9.14 -11.26
N LEU A 76 11.90 -9.27 -12.57
CA LEU A 76 12.55 -10.28 -13.41
C LEU A 76 13.54 -9.64 -14.38
N MET A 77 14.73 -10.24 -14.48
CA MET A 77 15.84 -9.79 -15.34
C MET A 77 16.03 -10.71 -16.53
N LEU A 78 15.27 -10.50 -17.61
CA LEU A 78 15.26 -11.37 -18.78
C LEU A 78 16.30 -10.97 -19.84
N GLN A 79 16.56 -11.89 -20.75
CA GLN A 79 17.38 -11.71 -21.93
C GLN A 79 16.55 -11.87 -23.20
N LYS A 80 16.72 -10.95 -24.15
CA LYS A 80 16.09 -11.05 -25.48
C LYS A 80 16.88 -12.01 -26.37
N PRO A 81 16.27 -12.54 -27.46
CA PRO A 81 17.00 -13.35 -28.46
C PRO A 81 18.23 -12.64 -29.04
N THR A 82 18.20 -11.30 -29.10
CA THR A 82 19.32 -10.46 -29.55
C THR A 82 20.46 -10.32 -28.53
N GLY A 83 20.36 -10.95 -27.36
CA GLY A 83 21.31 -10.87 -26.25
C GLY A 83 21.12 -9.65 -25.34
N GLY A 84 20.30 -8.68 -25.72
CA GLY A 84 20.03 -7.49 -24.89
C GLY A 84 19.16 -7.79 -23.68
N ARG A 85 19.41 -7.12 -22.56
CA ARG A 85 18.62 -7.26 -21.32
C ARG A 85 17.23 -6.61 -21.42
N LEU A 86 16.27 -7.19 -20.70
CA LEU A 86 14.91 -6.71 -20.52
C LEU A 86 14.55 -6.86 -19.04
N GLU A 87 14.03 -5.80 -18.43
CA GLU A 87 13.67 -5.81 -17.01
C GLU A 87 12.15 -5.67 -16.89
N LEU A 88 11.52 -6.61 -16.19
CA LEU A 88 10.08 -6.63 -15.94
C LEU A 88 9.83 -6.44 -14.45
N PHE A 89 8.90 -5.53 -14.12
CA PHE A 89 8.27 -5.47 -12.80
C PHE A 89 6.85 -5.99 -12.96
N LEU A 90 6.56 -7.14 -12.35
CA LEU A 90 5.23 -7.71 -12.30
C LEU A 90 4.34 -6.79 -11.45
N LEU A 91 3.12 -6.49 -11.91
CA LEU A 91 2.19 -5.62 -11.19
C LEU A 91 1.06 -6.43 -10.58
N GLU A 92 0.34 -7.16 -11.42
CA GLU A 92 -0.80 -7.99 -11.04
C GLU A 92 -1.05 -9.06 -12.12
N PRO A 93 -1.58 -10.23 -11.74
CA PRO A 93 -2.01 -11.25 -12.69
C PRO A 93 -3.28 -10.79 -13.43
N VAL A 94 -3.46 -11.28 -14.65
CA VAL A 94 -4.64 -10.99 -15.48
C VAL A 94 -5.58 -12.19 -15.48
N GLY A 95 -6.85 -11.95 -15.11
CA GLY A 95 -7.91 -12.95 -15.16
C GLY A 95 -7.94 -13.96 -14.01
N MET A 96 -7.15 -13.73 -12.95
CA MET A 96 -7.11 -14.57 -11.75
C MET A 96 -6.66 -13.76 -10.53
N THR A 97 -6.83 -14.29 -9.32
CA THR A 97 -6.33 -13.66 -8.10
C THR A 97 -4.82 -13.84 -7.94
N MET A 98 -4.22 -13.06 -7.02
CA MET A 98 -2.79 -13.18 -6.71
C MET A 98 -2.43 -14.58 -6.19
N GLU A 99 -3.26 -15.13 -5.30
CA GLU A 99 -3.09 -16.46 -4.71
C GLU A 99 -3.19 -17.55 -5.77
N GLN A 100 -4.17 -17.43 -6.67
CA GLN A 100 -4.31 -18.34 -7.82
C GLN A 100 -3.07 -18.29 -8.72
N ALA A 101 -2.56 -17.09 -9.01
CA ALA A 101 -1.38 -16.92 -9.84
C ALA A 101 -0.14 -17.53 -9.20
N LEU A 102 0.09 -17.31 -7.90
CA LEU A 102 1.26 -17.82 -7.19
C LEU A 102 1.26 -19.36 -7.08
N CYS A 103 0.08 -19.99 -6.99
CA CYS A 103 -0.06 -21.45 -6.97
C CYS A 103 -0.18 -22.08 -8.36
N CYS A 104 -0.25 -21.28 -9.44
CA CYS A 104 -0.43 -21.77 -10.80
C CYS A 104 0.82 -22.51 -11.27
N THR A 105 0.64 -23.59 -12.03
CA THR A 105 1.70 -24.37 -12.70
C THR A 105 1.60 -24.30 -14.22
N GLU A 106 0.60 -23.58 -14.72
CA GLU A 106 0.29 -23.44 -16.15
C GLU A 106 0.67 -22.04 -16.64
N PRO A 107 0.81 -21.86 -17.97
CA PRO A 107 0.99 -20.54 -18.56
C PRO A 107 -0.05 -19.51 -18.11
N LEU A 108 0.42 -18.33 -17.73
CA LEU A 108 -0.42 -17.25 -17.23
C LEU A 108 0.07 -15.88 -17.72
N ILE A 109 -0.76 -14.86 -17.51
CA ILE A 109 -0.51 -13.50 -17.99
C ILE A 109 -0.39 -12.55 -16.80
N TRP A 110 0.64 -11.71 -16.81
CA TRP A 110 0.79 -10.60 -15.87
C TRP A 110 0.84 -9.27 -16.57
N ARG A 111 0.21 -8.28 -15.96
CA ARG A 111 0.47 -6.88 -16.27
C ARG A 111 1.83 -6.49 -15.69
N CYS A 112 2.69 -5.91 -16.52
CA CYS A 112 4.08 -5.59 -16.17
C CYS A 112 4.47 -4.16 -16.55
N LEU A 113 5.32 -3.52 -15.73
CA LEU A 113 6.15 -2.40 -16.20
C LEU A 113 7.40 -2.97 -16.87
N VAL A 114 7.73 -2.46 -18.05
CA VAL A 114 8.83 -2.98 -18.86
C VAL A 114 9.90 -1.92 -19.08
N ARG A 115 11.06 -2.10 -18.46
CA ARG A 115 12.25 -1.28 -18.72
C ARG A 115 13.05 -1.89 -19.89
N GLY A 116 13.42 -1.02 -20.84
CA GLY A 116 14.06 -1.44 -22.09
C GLY A 116 13.08 -1.77 -23.23
N ALA A 117 11.79 -1.46 -23.05
CA ALA A 117 10.73 -1.88 -23.97
C ALA A 117 10.82 -1.32 -25.40
N ARG A 118 11.38 -0.11 -25.59
CA ARG A 118 11.62 0.47 -26.94
C ARG A 118 12.47 -0.45 -27.84
N ARG A 119 13.22 -1.39 -27.24
CA ARG A 119 14.11 -2.34 -27.92
C ARG A 119 13.61 -3.78 -27.82
N TRP A 120 12.31 -3.99 -27.56
CA TRP A 120 11.67 -5.31 -27.47
C TRP A 120 10.65 -5.49 -28.60
N ARG A 121 11.15 -5.60 -29.85
CA ARG A 121 10.33 -5.59 -31.08
C ARG A 121 9.67 -6.94 -31.36
N ASP A 122 10.41 -8.03 -31.13
CA ASP A 122 9.93 -9.39 -31.42
C ASP A 122 9.01 -9.94 -30.31
N GLY A 123 8.83 -9.18 -29.23
CA GLY A 123 7.97 -9.55 -28.10
C GLY A 123 8.40 -10.79 -27.33
N LYS A 124 9.59 -11.35 -27.57
CA LYS A 124 10.11 -12.55 -26.89
C LYS A 124 11.30 -12.22 -25.99
N ALA A 125 11.34 -12.81 -24.81
CA ALA A 125 12.48 -12.80 -23.90
C ALA A 125 12.46 -14.07 -23.06
N SER A 126 13.59 -14.43 -22.46
CA SER A 126 13.65 -15.57 -21.57
C SER A 126 14.52 -15.28 -20.35
N LEU A 127 14.25 -16.01 -19.28
CA LEU A 127 15.05 -16.03 -18.07
C LEU A 127 15.50 -17.46 -17.83
N GLN A 128 16.80 -17.63 -17.67
CA GLN A 128 17.39 -18.91 -17.30
C GLN A 128 17.93 -18.82 -15.87
N GLY A 129 17.74 -19.87 -15.09
CA GLY A 129 18.34 -20.01 -13.77
C GLY A 129 18.71 -21.45 -13.48
N GLU A 130 19.64 -21.63 -12.55
CA GLU A 130 20.03 -22.94 -12.04
C GLU A 130 19.50 -23.05 -10.61
N GLY A 131 18.54 -23.94 -10.39
CA GLY A 131 18.15 -24.37 -9.04
C GLY A 131 19.02 -25.55 -8.59
N GLU A 132 18.93 -25.94 -7.32
CA GLU A 132 19.71 -27.07 -6.78
C GLU A 132 19.47 -28.40 -7.51
N GLN A 133 18.33 -28.55 -8.19
CA GLN A 133 17.91 -29.80 -8.83
C GLN A 133 17.53 -29.68 -10.33
N ALA A 134 17.43 -28.47 -10.89
CA ALA A 134 16.97 -28.28 -12.27
C ALA A 134 17.46 -26.97 -12.90
N LYS A 135 17.52 -26.94 -14.24
CA LYS A 135 17.70 -25.70 -15.01
C LYS A 135 16.32 -25.17 -15.41
N TRP A 136 16.03 -23.95 -15.01
CA TRP A 136 14.77 -23.31 -15.34
C TRP A 136 14.90 -22.48 -16.60
N ASN A 137 13.88 -22.56 -17.45
CA ASN A 137 13.74 -21.70 -18.61
C ASN A 137 12.33 -21.10 -18.61
N VAL A 138 12.23 -19.84 -18.19
CA VAL A 138 10.99 -19.08 -18.24
C VAL A 138 10.95 -18.31 -19.55
N GLN A 139 9.97 -18.58 -20.40
CA GLN A 139 9.69 -17.84 -21.62
C GLN A 139 8.69 -16.74 -21.32
N ALA A 140 8.97 -15.53 -21.80
CA ALA A 140 8.11 -14.37 -21.69
C ALA A 140 7.76 -13.86 -23.09
N GLN A 141 6.46 -13.77 -23.38
CA GLN A 141 5.93 -13.28 -24.64
C GLN A 141 5.01 -12.08 -24.41
N LEU A 142 5.21 -11.00 -25.17
CA LEU A 142 4.29 -9.87 -25.20
C LEU A 142 2.92 -10.35 -25.66
N HIS A 143 1.91 -10.15 -24.82
CA HIS A 143 0.52 -10.48 -25.12
C HIS A 143 -0.23 -9.24 -25.63
N GLU A 144 -0.17 -8.14 -24.86
CA GLU A 144 -0.88 -6.89 -25.18
C GLU A 144 -0.09 -5.67 -24.69
N ILE A 145 -0.25 -4.54 -25.39
CA ILE A 145 0.31 -3.25 -24.97
C ILE A 145 -0.83 -2.39 -24.42
N GLU A 146 -0.64 -1.90 -23.20
CA GLU A 146 -1.54 -0.98 -22.52
C GLU A 146 -0.83 0.36 -22.28
N GLU A 147 -1.57 1.39 -21.88
CA GLU A 147 -0.96 2.69 -21.59
C GLU A 147 -0.05 2.61 -20.35
N GLY A 148 1.26 2.69 -20.57
CA GLY A 148 2.28 2.64 -19.51
C GLY A 148 2.68 1.22 -19.05
N THR A 149 1.86 0.21 -19.33
CA THR A 149 2.08 -1.21 -18.96
C THR A 149 2.08 -2.13 -20.18
N ARG A 150 2.47 -3.39 -19.99
CA ARG A 150 2.32 -4.46 -21.00
C ARG A 150 1.83 -5.71 -20.33
N GLN A 151 0.90 -6.42 -20.95
CA GLN A 151 0.57 -7.77 -20.56
C GLN A 151 1.60 -8.73 -21.16
N VAL A 152 2.21 -9.54 -20.31
CA VAL A 152 3.25 -10.50 -20.67
C VAL A 152 2.77 -11.89 -20.26
N ARG A 153 2.71 -12.79 -21.24
CA ARG A 153 2.44 -14.21 -21.02
C ARG A 153 3.74 -14.90 -20.62
N PHE A 154 3.70 -15.64 -19.51
CA PHE A 154 4.82 -16.43 -19.02
C PHE A 154 4.50 -17.91 -19.19
N GLU A 155 5.50 -18.65 -19.66
CA GLU A 155 5.45 -20.11 -19.78
C GLU A 155 6.74 -20.68 -19.19
N TRP A 156 6.63 -21.74 -18.41
CA TRP A 156 7.78 -22.39 -17.77
C TRP A 156 7.50 -23.89 -17.57
N GLY A 157 8.52 -24.60 -17.11
CA GLY A 157 8.45 -26.02 -16.77
C GLY A 157 9.46 -26.85 -17.56
N GLU A 158 9.93 -27.91 -16.93
CA GLU A 158 10.52 -29.08 -17.59
C GLU A 158 9.51 -30.23 -17.56
N GLU A 159 9.65 -31.23 -18.44
CA GLU A 159 8.85 -32.46 -18.36
C GLU A 159 8.96 -33.08 -16.96
N GLY A 160 7.84 -33.14 -16.22
CA GLY A 160 7.74 -33.78 -14.91
C GLY A 160 7.89 -32.85 -13.69
N SER A 161 8.12 -31.55 -13.89
CA SER A 161 8.10 -30.56 -12.79
C SER A 161 6.68 -30.02 -12.56
N ASN A 162 6.27 -29.89 -11.29
CA ASN A 162 5.03 -29.25 -10.87
C ASN A 162 5.30 -27.89 -10.18
N THR A 163 6.35 -27.20 -10.61
CA THR A 163 6.80 -25.95 -9.98
C THR A 163 5.81 -24.83 -10.23
N THR A 164 5.42 -24.18 -9.15
CA THR A 164 4.47 -23.08 -9.17
C THR A 164 5.14 -21.77 -9.59
N TRP A 165 4.34 -20.82 -10.05
CA TRP A 165 4.84 -19.47 -10.37
C TRP A 165 5.47 -18.79 -9.15
N GLY A 166 4.88 -18.95 -7.96
CA GLY A 166 5.42 -18.39 -6.72
C GLY A 166 6.82 -18.91 -6.39
N GLU A 167 7.05 -20.21 -6.53
CA GLU A 167 8.39 -20.82 -6.37
C GLU A 167 9.39 -20.26 -7.38
N LEU A 168 8.99 -20.04 -8.64
CA LEU A 168 9.86 -19.41 -9.63
C LEU A 168 10.22 -17.97 -9.27
N LEU A 169 9.25 -17.18 -8.77
CA LEU A 169 9.54 -15.82 -8.34
C LEU A 169 10.54 -15.82 -7.19
N GLU A 170 10.38 -16.68 -6.19
CA GLU A 170 11.33 -16.78 -5.08
C GLU A 170 12.74 -17.16 -5.55
N MET A 171 12.85 -18.10 -6.50
CA MET A 171 14.15 -18.55 -7.01
C MET A 171 14.82 -17.55 -7.96
N LEU A 172 14.06 -16.99 -8.90
CA LEU A 172 14.61 -16.25 -10.06
C LEU A 172 14.37 -14.74 -10.01
N GLY A 173 13.46 -14.31 -9.14
CA GLY A 173 13.11 -12.91 -8.98
C GLY A 173 14.07 -12.13 -8.10
N ASN A 174 14.05 -10.82 -8.28
CA ASN A 174 14.74 -9.83 -7.47
C ASN A 174 13.74 -9.05 -6.61
N THR A 175 14.23 -8.46 -5.50
CA THR A 175 13.40 -7.57 -4.68
C THR A 175 13.01 -6.32 -5.48
N PRO A 176 11.71 -6.02 -5.63
CA PRO A 176 11.22 -4.88 -6.41
C PRO A 176 11.35 -3.56 -5.63
N LEU A 177 12.59 -3.07 -5.47
CA LEU A 177 12.83 -1.79 -4.79
C LEU A 177 12.17 -0.60 -5.51
N PRO A 178 11.70 0.42 -4.77
CA PRO A 178 11.11 1.61 -5.35
C PRO A 178 12.04 2.32 -6.36
N PRO A 179 11.51 2.82 -7.50
CA PRO A 179 12.32 3.46 -8.55
C PRO A 179 13.21 4.61 -8.09
N TYR A 180 12.80 5.35 -7.05
CA TYR A 180 13.52 6.50 -6.53
C TYR A 180 14.82 6.13 -5.80
N MET A 181 14.97 4.87 -5.34
CA MET A 181 16.20 4.45 -4.64
C MET A 181 17.42 4.40 -5.57
N ARG A 182 17.21 4.29 -6.89
CA ARG A 182 18.25 4.33 -7.93
C ARG A 182 19.48 3.43 -7.68
N ARG A 183 19.32 2.35 -6.91
CA ARG A 183 20.34 1.33 -6.67
C ARG A 183 19.83 -0.06 -7.06
N LYS A 184 20.75 -1.01 -7.14
CA LYS A 184 20.41 -2.43 -7.27
C LYS A 184 19.96 -2.96 -5.91
N ASP A 185 19.12 -3.99 -5.94
CA ASP A 185 18.83 -4.79 -4.77
C ASP A 185 20.07 -5.57 -4.33
N GLU A 186 20.19 -5.70 -3.01
CA GLU A 186 21.21 -6.43 -2.29
C GLU A 186 20.56 -7.62 -1.59
N VAL A 187 21.36 -8.61 -1.18
CA VAL A 187 20.85 -9.82 -0.49
C VAL A 187 20.05 -9.46 0.75
N GLN A 188 20.50 -8.43 1.48
CA GLN A 188 19.87 -7.95 2.70
C GLN A 188 18.49 -7.31 2.45
N ASP A 189 18.21 -6.78 1.24
CA ASP A 189 16.91 -6.17 0.92
C ASP A 189 15.77 -7.18 0.97
N ALA A 190 16.05 -8.48 0.77
CA ALA A 190 15.03 -9.52 0.92
C ALA A 190 14.48 -9.61 2.36
N GLN A 191 15.27 -9.18 3.36
CA GLN A 191 14.87 -9.11 4.76
C GLN A 191 14.46 -7.69 5.17
N ASP A 192 15.20 -6.68 4.72
CA ASP A 192 15.00 -5.29 5.11
C ASP A 192 13.76 -4.67 4.48
N TYR A 193 13.42 -5.08 3.25
CA TYR A 193 12.20 -4.66 2.56
C TYR A 193 10.99 -5.53 2.93
N GLN A 194 10.99 -6.06 4.15
CA GLN A 194 9.91 -6.87 4.70
C GLN A 194 9.57 -6.43 6.13
N THR A 195 8.28 -6.27 6.41
CA THR A 195 7.80 -6.08 7.79
C THR A 195 7.94 -7.38 8.57
N VAL A 196 8.22 -7.29 9.87
CA VAL A 196 8.44 -8.47 10.72
C VAL A 196 7.17 -9.30 10.95
N TYR A 197 5.99 -8.72 10.68
CA TYR A 197 4.67 -9.36 10.81
C TYR A 197 4.07 -9.77 9.44
N ALA A 198 4.89 -9.85 8.39
CA ALA A 198 4.38 -10.21 7.07
C ALA A 198 4.18 -11.72 6.91
N GLU A 199 2.98 -12.08 6.48
CA GLU A 199 2.54 -13.47 6.39
C GLU A 199 2.05 -13.81 4.97
N VAL A 200 1.23 -12.94 4.36
CA VAL A 200 0.49 -13.28 3.13
C VAL A 200 1.22 -12.81 1.87
N PRO A 201 1.83 -13.70 1.06
CA PRO A 201 2.55 -13.31 -0.15
C PRO A 201 1.61 -12.74 -1.20
N GLY A 202 2.00 -11.62 -1.80
CA GLY A 202 1.28 -11.08 -2.96
C GLY A 202 1.53 -9.61 -3.28
N SER A 203 2.32 -8.90 -2.48
CA SER A 203 2.63 -7.49 -2.76
C SER A 203 3.89 -7.31 -3.60
N VAL A 204 3.86 -6.35 -4.52
CA VAL A 204 5.02 -5.90 -5.29
C VAL A 204 5.77 -4.79 -4.54
N ALA A 205 5.15 -4.16 -3.55
CA ALA A 205 5.76 -3.13 -2.73
C ALA A 205 5.53 -3.39 -1.25
N ALA A 206 6.51 -3.09 -0.39
CA ALA A 206 6.34 -3.23 1.04
C ALA A 206 5.39 -2.15 1.60
N PRO A 207 4.58 -2.45 2.64
CA PRO A 207 3.88 -1.44 3.42
C PRO A 207 4.89 -0.70 4.31
N THR A 208 5.54 0.34 3.75
CA THR A 208 6.84 0.79 4.27
C THR A 208 6.81 1.46 5.64
N ALA A 209 5.66 1.94 6.09
CA ALA A 209 5.51 2.44 7.46
C ALA A 209 5.69 1.32 8.50
N GLY A 210 5.39 0.08 8.08
CA GLY A 210 5.61 -1.13 8.85
C GLY A 210 7.07 -1.54 8.98
N LEU A 211 7.96 -0.98 8.18
CA LEU A 211 9.39 -1.32 8.23
C LEU A 211 10.08 -0.74 9.46
N HIS A 212 9.44 0.11 10.26
CA HIS A 212 10.04 0.65 11.48
C HIS A 212 9.87 -0.27 12.69
N TYR A 213 9.00 -1.29 12.59
CA TYR A 213 8.75 -2.21 13.69
C TYR A 213 9.72 -3.39 13.68
N ASP A 214 10.37 -3.60 14.81
CA ASP A 214 11.09 -4.83 15.12
C ASP A 214 10.35 -5.65 16.20
N GLU A 215 10.82 -6.87 16.45
CA GLU A 215 10.20 -7.75 17.43
C GLU A 215 10.17 -7.16 18.86
N PRO A 216 11.25 -6.53 19.37
CA PRO A 216 11.21 -5.85 20.67
C PRO A 216 10.14 -4.76 20.77
N LEU A 217 9.98 -3.92 19.74
CA LEU A 217 8.95 -2.89 19.73
C LEU A 217 7.54 -3.50 19.67
N LEU A 218 7.32 -4.52 18.85
CA LEU A 218 6.03 -5.19 18.78
C LEU A 218 5.63 -5.87 20.08
N ALA A 219 6.58 -6.47 20.80
CA ALA A 219 6.33 -7.03 22.12
C ALA A 219 5.78 -5.96 23.09
N LYS A 220 6.43 -4.78 23.15
CA LYS A 220 5.96 -3.65 23.98
C LYS A 220 4.58 -3.15 23.56
N LEU A 221 4.30 -3.09 22.25
CA LEU A 221 2.99 -2.66 21.74
C LEU A 221 1.88 -3.66 22.09
N ARG A 222 2.16 -4.96 22.03
CA ARG A 222 1.24 -6.03 22.42
C ARG A 222 0.96 -6.08 23.93
N GLU A 223 1.88 -5.57 24.76
CA GLU A 223 1.65 -5.41 26.20
C GLU A 223 0.70 -4.25 26.52
N ALA A 224 0.72 -3.17 25.72
CA ALA A 224 -0.04 -1.95 25.96
C ALA A 224 -1.40 -1.87 25.22
N GLY A 225 -1.57 -2.65 24.16
CA GLY A 225 -2.76 -2.67 23.30
C GLY A 225 -2.91 -3.99 22.55
N THR A 226 -3.66 -3.99 21.45
CA THR A 226 -3.83 -5.16 20.58
C THR A 226 -3.33 -4.88 19.16
N LEU A 227 -2.79 -5.91 18.51
CA LEU A 227 -2.36 -5.86 17.12
C LEU A 227 -3.37 -6.61 16.25
N HIS A 228 -3.81 -5.98 15.16
CA HIS A 228 -4.70 -6.58 14.17
C HIS A 228 -4.14 -6.35 12.76
N SER A 229 -4.41 -7.29 11.86
CA SER A 229 -3.95 -7.19 10.49
C SER A 229 -5.11 -7.13 9.49
N VAL A 230 -4.80 -6.51 8.35
CA VAL A 230 -5.53 -6.64 7.09
C VAL A 230 -4.53 -7.02 6.02
N THR A 231 -4.97 -7.66 4.95
CA THR A 231 -4.12 -7.90 3.79
C THR A 231 -4.55 -6.96 2.66
N LEU A 232 -3.63 -6.12 2.19
CA LEU A 232 -3.80 -5.40 0.93
C LEU A 232 -2.56 -5.65 0.07
N HIS A 233 -2.76 -6.26 -1.09
CA HIS A 233 -1.71 -6.51 -2.06
C HIS A 233 -1.38 -5.24 -2.83
N VAL A 234 -0.23 -4.66 -2.51
CA VAL A 234 0.22 -3.39 -3.07
C VAL A 234 0.86 -3.63 -4.43
N GLY A 235 0.25 -3.09 -5.48
CA GLY A 235 0.83 -3.08 -6.82
C GLY A 235 1.86 -1.96 -7.00
N ALA A 236 2.70 -2.03 -8.04
CA ALA A 236 3.70 -0.97 -8.26
C ALA A 236 3.10 0.38 -8.68
N GLY A 237 1.79 0.44 -8.96
CA GLY A 237 1.04 1.68 -9.20
C GLY A 237 1.16 2.69 -8.05
N THR A 238 1.41 2.21 -6.82
CA THR A 238 1.65 3.06 -5.63
C THR A 238 2.84 4.02 -5.78
N PHE A 239 3.81 3.71 -6.64
CA PHE A 239 4.98 4.55 -6.87
C PHE A 239 4.78 5.61 -7.96
N LYS A 240 3.63 5.62 -8.62
CA LYS A 240 3.36 6.57 -9.71
C LYS A 240 3.15 7.98 -9.11
N PRO A 241 3.92 8.99 -9.55
CA PRO A 241 3.62 10.37 -9.21
C PRO A 241 2.22 10.76 -9.67
N LEU A 242 1.65 11.77 -9.02
CA LEU A 242 0.45 12.44 -9.51
C LEU A 242 0.66 12.91 -10.95
N THR A 243 -0.38 12.76 -11.75
CA THR A 243 -0.40 13.33 -13.09
C THR A 243 -0.37 14.85 -12.97
N THR A 244 0.43 15.53 -13.80
CA THR A 244 0.47 16.99 -13.83
C THR A 244 -0.92 17.56 -14.17
N GLY A 245 -1.30 18.63 -13.48
CA GLY A 245 -2.61 19.26 -13.61
C GLY A 245 -3.53 18.90 -12.45
N VAL A 246 -4.82 18.68 -12.75
CA VAL A 246 -5.85 18.52 -11.72
C VAL A 246 -5.80 17.12 -11.12
N VAL A 247 -5.75 17.03 -9.78
CA VAL A 247 -5.65 15.75 -9.04
C VAL A 247 -6.81 14.81 -9.35
N VAL A 248 -8.01 15.31 -9.63
CA VAL A 248 -9.17 14.47 -9.97
C VAL A 248 -8.97 13.63 -11.24
N ASP A 249 -8.13 14.10 -12.16
CA ASP A 249 -7.83 13.42 -13.42
C ASP A 249 -6.80 12.30 -13.24
N HIS A 250 -6.15 12.20 -12.07
CA HIS A 250 -5.26 11.09 -11.76
C HIS A 250 -6.08 9.82 -11.52
N VAL A 251 -5.77 8.77 -12.28
CA VAL A 251 -6.39 7.45 -12.13
C VAL A 251 -5.62 6.62 -11.10
N MET A 252 -6.27 6.30 -9.99
CA MET A 252 -5.79 5.36 -9.00
C MET A 252 -5.89 3.93 -9.52
N HIS A 253 -4.84 3.14 -9.28
CA HIS A 253 -4.88 1.71 -9.51
C HIS A 253 -5.71 1.02 -8.42
N GLY A 254 -6.54 0.07 -8.84
CA GLY A 254 -7.26 -0.81 -7.91
C GLY A 254 -6.29 -1.78 -7.24
N GLU A 255 -6.47 -2.00 -5.94
CA GLU A 255 -5.69 -2.95 -5.16
C GLU A 255 -6.62 -3.97 -4.51
N HIS A 256 -6.16 -5.22 -4.42
CA HIS A 256 -6.92 -6.30 -3.83
C HIS A 256 -6.74 -6.33 -2.32
N CYS A 257 -7.86 -6.45 -1.60
CA CYS A 257 -7.91 -6.47 -0.14
C CYS A 257 -8.60 -7.75 0.33
N VAL A 258 -8.09 -8.32 1.41
CA VAL A 258 -8.70 -9.40 2.17
C VAL A 258 -8.72 -9.00 3.64
N VAL A 259 -9.89 -9.10 4.26
CA VAL A 259 -10.08 -8.79 5.68
C VAL A 259 -10.81 -9.94 6.34
N SER A 260 -10.18 -10.54 7.34
CA SER A 260 -10.78 -11.68 8.05
C SER A 260 -12.03 -11.27 8.84
N PHE A 261 -12.95 -12.21 9.04
CA PHE A 261 -14.14 -11.97 9.86
C PHE A 261 -13.78 -11.57 11.31
N GLU A 262 -12.67 -12.09 11.85
CA GLU A 262 -12.13 -11.67 13.14
C GLU A 262 -11.68 -10.20 13.14
N SER A 263 -11.00 -9.75 12.08
CA SER A 263 -10.62 -8.34 11.94
C SER A 263 -11.86 -7.46 11.84
N LEU A 264 -12.90 -7.87 11.11
CA LEU A 264 -14.19 -7.16 11.08
C LEU A 264 -14.82 -7.08 12.49
N ALA A 265 -14.77 -8.17 13.26
CA ALA A 265 -15.24 -8.20 14.65
C ALA A 265 -14.48 -7.22 15.55
N ASN A 266 -13.17 -7.07 15.36
CA ASN A 266 -12.37 -6.10 16.10
C ASN A 266 -12.67 -4.66 15.69
N LEU A 267 -12.98 -4.42 14.40
CA LEU A 267 -13.43 -3.11 13.93
C LEU A 267 -14.85 -2.76 14.38
N ALA A 268 -15.71 -3.74 14.65
CA ALA A 268 -17.06 -3.54 15.17
C ALA A 268 -17.11 -3.09 16.65
N LYS A 269 -15.97 -3.08 17.37
CA LYS A 269 -15.90 -2.65 18.78
C LYS A 269 -16.03 -1.12 18.91
N GLU A 270 -16.96 -0.67 19.75
CA GLU A 270 -17.17 0.75 20.05
C GLU A 270 -16.12 1.29 21.03
N GLY A 271 -15.86 2.61 21.00
CA GLY A 271 -15.01 3.30 21.98
C GLY A 271 -13.52 2.96 21.94
N VAL A 272 -13.07 2.17 20.95
CA VAL A 272 -11.67 1.77 20.82
C VAL A 272 -10.87 2.79 20.03
N HIS A 273 -9.71 3.20 20.58
CA HIS A 273 -8.77 4.07 19.88
C HIS A 273 -7.95 3.26 18.88
N ARG A 274 -8.21 3.48 17.59
CA ARG A 274 -7.55 2.79 16.48
C ARG A 274 -6.40 3.62 15.94
N VAL A 275 -5.23 3.01 15.87
CA VAL A 275 -4.03 3.55 15.25
C VAL A 275 -3.70 2.69 14.05
N VAL A 276 -3.51 3.33 12.90
CA VAL A 276 -3.25 2.64 11.63
C VAL A 276 -1.79 2.81 11.25
N THR A 277 -1.13 1.73 10.84
CA THR A 277 0.23 1.76 10.30
C THR A 277 0.20 1.72 8.78
N GLY A 278 0.54 2.85 8.17
CA GLY A 278 0.68 3.00 6.73
C GLY A 278 -0.61 3.43 6.05
N THR A 279 -0.42 4.20 4.97
CA THR A 279 -1.48 4.71 4.10
C THR A 279 -2.29 3.60 3.44
N THR A 280 -1.65 2.48 3.13
CA THR A 280 -2.30 1.29 2.58
C THR A 280 -3.35 0.71 3.52
N THR A 281 -2.99 0.46 4.78
CA THR A 281 -3.94 -0.02 5.79
C THR A 281 -5.08 0.98 5.99
N LEU A 282 -4.79 2.29 5.98
CA LEU A 282 -5.84 3.31 6.08
C LEU A 282 -6.82 3.23 4.92
N ARG A 283 -6.33 3.08 3.68
CA ARG A 283 -7.18 2.90 2.50
C ARG A 283 -8.06 1.66 2.62
N THR A 284 -7.54 0.54 3.12
CA THR A 284 -8.33 -0.67 3.37
C THR A 284 -9.48 -0.41 4.35
N LEU A 285 -9.18 0.19 5.51
CA LEU A 285 -10.19 0.41 6.55
C LEU A 285 -11.23 1.46 6.15
N GLU A 286 -10.81 2.54 5.50
CA GLU A 286 -11.75 3.52 4.94
C GLU A 286 -12.63 2.89 3.85
N SER A 287 -12.08 1.99 3.04
CA SER A 287 -12.86 1.31 2.01
C SER A 287 -13.92 0.39 2.61
N LEU A 288 -13.60 -0.36 3.67
CA LEU A 288 -14.56 -1.18 4.40
C LEU A 288 -15.76 -0.35 4.87
N TYR A 289 -15.52 0.82 5.46
CA TYR A 289 -16.60 1.72 5.88
C TYR A 289 -17.54 2.05 4.71
N TRP A 290 -16.99 2.52 3.60
CA TRP A 290 -17.79 2.91 2.44
C TRP A 290 -18.47 1.73 1.75
N LEU A 291 -17.83 0.56 1.71
CA LEU A 291 -18.41 -0.67 1.17
C LEU A 291 -19.61 -1.12 1.99
N ALA A 292 -19.58 -0.99 3.33
CA ALA A 292 -20.74 -1.27 4.16
C ALA A 292 -21.92 -0.34 3.82
N LEU A 293 -21.65 0.96 3.60
CA LEU A 293 -22.66 1.92 3.15
C LEU A 293 -23.20 1.60 1.74
N LYS A 294 -22.30 1.26 0.81
CA LYS A 294 -22.65 0.85 -0.56
C LYS A 294 -23.51 -0.40 -0.57
N TRP A 295 -23.15 -1.40 0.24
CA TRP A 295 -23.96 -2.61 0.43
C TRP A 295 -25.32 -2.25 1.02
N LYS A 296 -25.37 -1.39 2.05
CA LYS A 296 -26.62 -0.94 2.66
C LYS A 296 -27.54 -0.23 1.66
N LYS A 297 -26.97 0.55 0.74
CA LYS A 297 -27.68 1.27 -0.33
C LYS A 297 -28.23 0.32 -1.39
N ASN A 298 -27.41 -0.62 -1.85
CA ASN A 298 -27.68 -1.39 -3.06
C ASN A 298 -28.35 -2.75 -2.77
N GLY A 299 -28.24 -3.26 -1.54
CA GLY A 299 -28.79 -4.56 -1.13
C GLY A 299 -27.91 -5.77 -1.47
N GLU A 300 -26.80 -5.58 -2.18
CA GLU A 300 -25.88 -6.64 -2.62
C GLU A 300 -24.45 -6.37 -2.16
N GLN A 301 -23.70 -7.44 -1.85
CA GLN A 301 -22.32 -7.33 -1.37
C GLN A 301 -21.43 -6.74 -2.48
N PRO A 302 -20.79 -5.58 -2.27
CA PRO A 302 -19.98 -4.96 -3.29
C PRO A 302 -18.62 -5.66 -3.41
N GLU A 303 -18.20 -5.91 -4.66
CA GLU A 303 -16.89 -6.46 -5.01
C GLU A 303 -15.75 -5.41 -4.92
N GLY A 304 -16.10 -4.12 -4.85
CA GLY A 304 -15.10 -3.08 -4.74
C GLY A 304 -15.63 -1.65 -4.63
N LEU A 305 -14.70 -0.74 -4.34
CA LEU A 305 -14.93 0.69 -4.16
C LEU A 305 -14.13 1.49 -5.19
N GLY A 306 -14.85 2.21 -6.05
CA GLY A 306 -14.30 3.15 -7.00
C GLY A 306 -13.73 4.41 -6.33
N GLN A 307 -12.78 5.03 -7.03
CA GLN A 307 -11.97 6.16 -6.57
C GLN A 307 -12.76 7.31 -5.93
N TRP A 308 -13.89 7.69 -6.55
CA TRP A 308 -14.72 8.84 -6.17
C TRP A 308 -16.13 8.46 -5.71
N GLU A 309 -16.44 7.17 -5.54
CA GLU A 309 -17.78 6.72 -5.14
C GLU A 309 -18.19 7.31 -3.79
N TRP A 310 -17.23 7.42 -2.85
CA TRP A 310 -17.45 8.02 -1.54
C TRP A 310 -17.99 9.45 -1.65
N ALA A 311 -17.47 10.24 -2.60
CA ALA A 311 -17.83 11.63 -2.80
C ALA A 311 -19.12 11.79 -3.63
N ASN A 312 -19.23 11.02 -4.71
CA ASN A 312 -20.26 11.22 -5.72
C ASN A 312 -21.57 10.50 -5.40
N GLU A 313 -21.51 9.36 -4.71
CA GLU A 313 -22.64 8.44 -4.59
C GLU A 313 -23.03 8.10 -3.15
N LEU A 314 -22.07 8.13 -2.23
CA LEU A 314 -22.27 7.63 -0.86
C LEU A 314 -22.30 8.75 0.19
N HIS A 315 -21.80 9.95 -0.12
CA HIS A 315 -21.70 11.04 0.85
C HIS A 315 -23.05 11.42 1.50
N SER A 316 -24.11 11.62 0.73
CA SER A 316 -25.43 11.95 1.31
C SER A 316 -26.01 10.81 2.15
N LEU A 317 -25.66 9.56 1.82
CA LEU A 317 -26.05 8.41 2.64
C LEU A 317 -25.27 8.36 3.95
N ASP A 318 -23.97 8.67 3.92
CA ASP A 318 -23.13 8.80 5.10
C ASP A 318 -23.66 9.86 6.07
N GLU A 319 -24.06 11.03 5.57
CA GLU A 319 -24.70 12.07 6.39
C GLU A 319 -26.03 11.61 7.00
N THR A 320 -26.84 10.87 6.23
CA THR A 320 -28.16 10.39 6.67
C THR A 320 -28.05 9.27 7.70
N LEU A 321 -27.15 8.30 7.46
CA LEU A 321 -26.94 7.18 8.36
C LEU A 321 -26.17 7.60 9.61
N ASN A 322 -25.20 8.50 9.45
CA ASN A 322 -24.30 8.98 10.50
C ASN A 322 -23.71 7.81 11.30
N TRP A 323 -23.20 6.81 10.57
CA TRP A 323 -22.52 5.66 11.18
C TRP A 323 -21.09 6.02 11.52
N ASP A 324 -20.55 5.35 12.52
CA ASP A 324 -19.11 5.25 12.73
C ASP A 324 -18.60 3.90 12.21
N MET A 325 -17.28 3.68 12.31
CA MET A 325 -16.67 2.43 11.89
C MET A 325 -17.26 1.21 12.61
N ALA A 326 -17.51 1.32 13.91
CA ALA A 326 -18.02 0.21 14.71
C ALA A 326 -19.40 -0.24 14.23
N LYS A 327 -20.32 0.72 14.03
CA LYS A 327 -21.67 0.45 13.53
C LYS A 327 -21.68 -0.07 12.10
N ALA A 328 -20.84 0.49 11.23
CA ALA A 328 -20.72 0.02 9.84
C ALA A 328 -20.25 -1.45 9.78
N MET A 329 -19.24 -1.80 10.57
CA MET A 329 -18.70 -3.16 10.60
C MET A 329 -19.62 -4.14 11.30
N SER A 330 -20.27 -3.76 12.40
CA SER A 330 -21.29 -4.59 13.04
C SER A 330 -22.42 -4.93 12.06
N TRP A 331 -22.90 -3.96 11.28
CA TRP A 331 -23.92 -4.21 10.27
C TRP A 331 -23.42 -5.14 9.15
N ALA A 332 -22.20 -4.93 8.65
CA ALA A 332 -21.61 -5.77 7.60
C ALA A 332 -21.40 -7.20 8.08
N MET A 333 -20.98 -7.41 9.32
CA MET A 333 -20.80 -8.74 9.91
C MET A 333 -22.10 -9.55 9.94
N ASP A 334 -23.22 -8.91 10.28
CA ASP A 334 -24.54 -9.55 10.26
C ASP A 334 -24.89 -10.06 8.85
N GLN A 335 -24.41 -9.37 7.81
CA GLN A 335 -24.61 -9.79 6.42
C GLN A 335 -23.65 -10.89 5.98
N LEU A 336 -22.38 -10.84 6.43
CA LEU A 336 -21.33 -11.78 6.03
C LEU A 336 -21.43 -13.16 6.68
N GLN A 337 -22.14 -13.29 7.80
CA GLN A 337 -22.42 -14.57 8.47
C GLN A 337 -21.17 -15.42 8.74
N GLY A 338 -20.08 -14.79 9.18
CA GLY A 338 -18.83 -15.47 9.53
C GLY A 338 -17.81 -15.58 8.40
N GLN A 339 -18.09 -15.05 7.21
CA GLN A 339 -17.18 -15.07 6.06
C GLN A 339 -16.23 -13.86 6.06
N ASP A 340 -15.01 -14.10 5.58
CA ASP A 340 -14.04 -13.04 5.29
C ASP A 340 -14.57 -12.13 4.17
N TRP A 341 -14.08 -10.88 4.12
CA TRP A 341 -14.45 -9.94 3.08
C TRP A 341 -13.27 -9.65 2.15
N THR A 342 -13.42 -10.11 0.91
CA THR A 342 -12.52 -9.82 -0.20
C THR A 342 -13.11 -8.74 -1.10
N PHE A 343 -12.32 -7.73 -1.48
CA PHE A 343 -12.77 -6.63 -2.33
C PHE A 343 -11.61 -5.90 -3.01
N HIS A 344 -11.92 -5.07 -4.01
CA HIS A 344 -10.97 -4.14 -4.62
C HIS A 344 -11.18 -2.70 -4.14
N THR A 345 -10.10 -1.93 -3.99
CA THR A 345 -10.21 -0.50 -3.70
C THR A 345 -9.30 0.35 -4.58
N SER A 346 -9.87 1.42 -5.11
CA SER A 346 -9.16 2.51 -5.78
C SER A 346 -9.36 3.85 -5.05
N ILE A 347 -9.81 3.81 -3.79
CA ILE A 347 -10.19 5.02 -3.03
C ILE A 347 -9.09 6.07 -3.07
N MET A 348 -9.48 7.29 -3.47
CA MET A 348 -8.62 8.47 -3.41
C MET A 348 -9.08 9.37 -2.26
N MET A 349 -8.15 9.67 -1.36
CA MET A 349 -8.34 10.59 -0.25
C MET A 349 -7.56 11.86 -0.54
N VAL A 350 -8.29 12.97 -0.64
CA VAL A 350 -7.76 14.32 -0.86
C VAL A 350 -8.20 15.22 0.30
N PRO A 351 -7.59 16.41 0.48
CA PRO A 351 -8.10 17.39 1.43
C PRO A 351 -9.63 17.52 1.33
N THR A 352 -10.29 17.67 2.49
CA THR A 352 -11.75 17.61 2.72
C THR A 352 -12.34 16.22 2.87
N TYR A 353 -11.58 15.16 2.60
CA TYR A 353 -11.96 13.82 3.01
C TYR A 353 -11.90 13.68 4.54
N ARG A 354 -12.97 13.16 5.14
CA ARG A 354 -13.03 12.85 6.57
C ARG A 354 -12.70 11.39 6.80
N ILE A 355 -11.64 11.11 7.56
CA ILE A 355 -11.29 9.74 7.99
C ILE A 355 -12.27 9.28 9.08
N ARG A 356 -12.78 8.05 8.97
CA ARG A 356 -13.78 7.47 9.88
C ARG A 356 -13.28 6.25 10.63
N SER A 357 -12.27 5.58 10.10
CA SER A 357 -11.79 4.28 10.55
C SER A 357 -10.78 4.36 11.68
N CYS A 358 -10.07 5.47 11.87
CA CYS A 358 -9.03 5.58 12.90
C CYS A 358 -8.92 6.96 13.53
N GLN A 359 -8.20 7.02 14.64
CA GLN A 359 -7.89 8.26 15.36
C GLN A 359 -6.46 8.73 15.11
N ALA A 360 -5.57 7.81 14.70
CA ALA A 360 -4.19 8.15 14.37
C ALA A 360 -3.63 7.31 13.21
N LEU A 361 -2.65 7.89 12.51
CA LEU A 361 -1.91 7.28 11.41
C LEU A 361 -0.40 7.34 11.69
N VAL A 362 0.25 6.19 11.73
CA VAL A 362 1.71 6.05 11.66
C VAL A 362 2.10 5.90 10.19
N THR A 363 2.94 6.79 9.67
CA THR A 363 3.36 6.74 8.26
C THR A 363 4.77 7.30 8.05
N ASN A 364 5.41 7.00 6.91
CA ASN A 364 6.65 7.65 6.47
C ASN A 364 6.38 9.08 5.96
N PHE A 365 7.44 9.83 5.66
CA PHE A 365 7.38 10.99 4.78
C PHE A 365 7.35 10.56 3.31
N HIS A 366 6.49 11.15 2.50
CA HIS A 366 6.19 10.71 1.13
C HIS A 366 6.77 11.63 0.06
N LEU A 367 6.91 11.13 -1.17
CA LEU A 367 7.37 11.92 -2.31
C LEU A 367 6.48 13.16 -2.54
N PRO A 368 7.06 14.29 -3.01
CA PRO A 368 6.27 15.40 -3.52
C PRO A 368 5.40 14.93 -4.70
N LYS A 369 4.25 15.59 -4.90
CA LYS A 369 3.28 15.27 -5.94
C LYS A 369 2.91 13.78 -5.94
N SER A 370 2.58 13.23 -4.78
CA SER A 370 2.15 11.84 -4.63
C SER A 370 0.74 11.74 -4.05
N THR A 371 0.01 10.68 -4.41
CA THR A 371 -1.32 10.39 -3.86
C THR A 371 -1.26 10.13 -2.34
N LEU A 372 -0.14 9.59 -1.85
CA LEU A 372 0.13 9.42 -0.42
C LEU A 372 0.20 10.76 0.32
N LEU A 373 0.77 11.79 -0.31
CA LEU A 373 0.80 13.14 0.25
C LEU A 373 -0.58 13.79 0.26
N CYS A 374 -1.43 13.53 -0.75
CA CYS A 374 -2.84 13.92 -0.71
C CYS A 374 -3.58 13.31 0.49
N LEU A 375 -3.32 12.02 0.78
CA LEU A 375 -3.90 11.32 1.93
C LEU A 375 -3.40 11.91 3.26
N VAL A 376 -2.11 12.21 3.39
CA VAL A 376 -1.59 12.89 4.58
C VAL A 376 -2.24 14.27 4.73
N ALA A 377 -2.40 15.02 3.65
CA ALA A 377 -3.09 16.30 3.66
C ALA A 377 -4.59 16.17 4.03
N ALA A 378 -5.23 15.06 3.67
CA ALA A 378 -6.58 14.74 4.15
C ALA A 378 -6.62 14.47 5.66
N ALA A 379 -5.59 13.79 6.19
CA ALA A 379 -5.49 13.41 7.59
C ALA A 379 -5.22 14.60 8.54
N ILE A 380 -4.36 15.54 8.15
CA ILE A 380 -3.87 16.63 9.02
C ILE A 380 -4.07 18.04 8.44
N GLY A 381 -4.89 18.16 7.38
CA GLY A 381 -5.20 19.43 6.73
C GLY A 381 -4.00 20.13 6.13
N GLU A 382 -4.10 21.45 5.92
CA GLU A 382 -3.05 22.28 5.30
C GLU A 382 -1.72 22.30 6.06
N ARG A 383 -1.70 21.85 7.32
CA ARG A 383 -0.51 21.81 8.17
C ARG A 383 0.53 20.80 7.69
N TRP A 384 0.19 19.89 6.78
CA TRP A 384 1.13 18.93 6.21
C TRP A 384 2.39 19.61 5.63
N LYS A 385 2.26 20.79 5.01
CA LYS A 385 3.43 21.52 4.46
C LYS A 385 4.43 21.88 5.54
N ARG A 386 3.94 22.48 6.62
CA ARG A 386 4.74 22.84 7.79
C ARG A 386 5.36 21.60 8.45
N VAL A 387 4.64 20.48 8.53
CA VAL A 387 5.16 19.22 9.06
C VAL A 387 6.37 18.74 8.26
N TYR A 388 6.30 18.78 6.92
CA TYR A 388 7.38 18.34 6.04
C TYR A 388 8.56 19.34 6.06
N GLU A 389 8.29 20.64 6.11
CA GLU A 389 9.31 21.69 6.26
C GLU A 389 10.09 21.56 7.58
N GLU A 390 9.38 21.35 8.71
CA GLU A 390 10.00 21.14 10.02
C GLU A 390 10.81 19.84 10.04
N ALA A 391 10.30 18.76 9.45
CA ALA A 391 11.02 17.50 9.33
C ALA A 391 12.34 17.65 8.53
N LEU A 392 12.31 18.34 7.39
CA LEU A 392 13.51 18.63 6.59
C LEU A 392 14.50 19.49 7.36
N LYS A 393 14.03 20.56 8.00
CA LYS A 393 14.85 21.47 8.80
C LYS A 393 15.55 20.73 9.95
N ASP A 394 14.86 19.78 10.57
CA ASP A 394 15.38 18.99 11.69
C ASP A 394 16.16 17.76 11.24
N GLY A 395 16.42 17.60 9.94
CA GLY A 395 17.24 16.53 9.38
C GLY A 395 16.61 15.14 9.47
N PHE A 396 15.28 15.05 9.38
CA PHE A 396 14.60 13.76 9.21
C PHE A 396 14.95 13.15 7.85
N ARG A 397 15.00 11.82 7.82
CA ARG A 397 15.18 11.03 6.60
C ARG A 397 13.83 10.69 6.00
N PHE A 398 13.74 10.66 4.68
CA PHE A 398 12.47 10.56 3.96
C PHE A 398 12.31 9.20 3.26
N LEU A 399 11.07 8.92 2.87
CA LEU A 399 10.64 7.75 2.09
C LEU A 399 10.77 6.41 2.86
N SER A 400 10.82 5.29 2.14
CA SER A 400 10.53 3.96 2.68
C SER A 400 11.42 3.53 3.86
N TYR A 401 12.71 3.82 3.80
CA TYR A 401 13.67 3.51 4.87
C TYR A 401 14.01 4.71 5.76
N GLY A 402 13.29 5.81 5.58
CA GLY A 402 13.51 7.05 6.29
C GLY A 402 13.08 6.99 7.74
N ASP A 403 12.71 8.13 8.26
CA ASP A 403 12.03 8.29 9.52
C ASP A 403 10.50 8.31 9.28
N GLY A 404 9.73 8.47 10.36
CA GLY A 404 8.28 8.44 10.27
C GLY A 404 7.58 9.45 11.18
N SER A 405 6.26 9.43 11.11
CA SER A 405 5.39 10.34 11.82
C SER A 405 4.20 9.60 12.42
N TYR A 406 3.85 9.95 13.65
CA TYR A 406 2.58 9.63 14.31
C TYR A 406 1.67 10.85 14.18
N LEU A 407 0.62 10.72 13.38
CA LEU A 407 -0.32 11.78 13.02
C LEU A 407 -1.65 11.52 13.73
N GLU A 408 -2.05 12.40 14.63
CA GLU A 408 -3.43 12.41 15.14
C GLU A 408 -4.35 13.02 14.06
N ILE A 409 -5.41 12.30 13.72
CA ILE A 409 -6.32 12.67 12.64
C ILE A 409 -7.17 13.88 13.04
N GLU A 410 -7.19 14.92 12.20
CA GLU A 410 -8.04 16.09 12.40
C GLU A 410 -9.51 15.76 12.10
N ASN A 411 -10.28 15.46 13.14
CA ASN A 411 -11.73 15.28 13.02
C ASN A 411 -12.49 16.62 13.08
N LYS A 412 -12.26 17.49 12.09
CA LYS A 412 -13.11 18.67 11.92
C LYS A 412 -14.44 18.23 11.31
N LYS A 413 -15.53 18.27 12.09
CA LYS A 413 -16.86 18.41 11.47
C LYS A 413 -16.80 19.67 10.61
N ALA A 414 -17.04 19.56 9.31
CA ALA A 414 -17.20 20.73 8.45
C ALA A 414 -18.22 21.66 9.14
N ARG A 415 -17.80 22.89 9.40
CA ARG A 415 -18.66 23.91 10.00
C ARG A 415 -19.61 24.47 8.98
#